data_AF-A0A417D2R0-F1
#
_entry.id   AF-A0A417D2R0-F1
#
_cell.length_a   1.000
_cell.length_b   1.000
_cell.length_c   1.000
_cell.angle_alpha   90.00
_cell.angle_beta   90.00
_cell.angle_gamma   90.00
#
_symmetry.space_group_name_H-M   'P 1'
#
loop_
_entity.id
_entity.type
_entity.pdbx_description
1 polymer ?
#
loop_
_entity_poly.entity_id
_entity_poly.type
_entity_poly.pdbx_seq_one_letter_code
_entity_poly.pdbx_strand_id
1 'polypeptide(L)'
;MEDYTAEMIRDMAFSFCPQCGTAIVPNHKGRPRKFCSPECRSRWNNTHPKPENWKTVRSKICPVCGREFSYRHQYGLERKYCSRACANRGRGKEAKDAAVEY
;
A
#
# COMPACT_ATOMS: atom_id res chain seq x y z
N MET A 1 13.59 -4.27 -37.96
CA MET A 1 14.54 -3.28 -37.39
C MET A 1 13.91 -2.37 -36.35
N GLU A 2 12.59 -2.10 -36.40
CA GLU A 2 11.84 -1.38 -35.35
C GLU A 2 11.69 -2.23 -34.07
N ASP A 3 11.50 -3.52 -34.28
CA ASP A 3 11.46 -4.65 -33.36
C ASP A 3 12.65 -4.71 -32.38
N TYR A 4 13.89 -4.50 -32.84
CA TYR A 4 15.08 -4.53 -31.98
C TYR A 4 15.12 -3.34 -31.00
N THR A 5 14.69 -2.17 -31.44
CA THR A 5 14.64 -0.97 -30.57
C THR A 5 13.58 -1.12 -29.48
N ALA A 6 12.43 -1.73 -29.80
CA ALA A 6 11.36 -1.97 -28.84
C ALA A 6 11.73 -3.01 -27.76
N GLU A 7 12.56 -3.99 -28.10
CA GLU A 7 13.11 -4.95 -27.12
C GLU A 7 14.13 -4.29 -26.19
N MET A 8 15.08 -3.53 -26.73
CA MET A 8 16.05 -2.80 -25.91
C MET A 8 15.39 -1.78 -24.97
N ILE A 9 14.35 -1.07 -25.43
CA ILE A 9 13.60 -0.11 -24.62
C ILE A 9 12.86 -0.82 -23.47
N ARG A 10 12.31 -2.01 -23.71
CA ARG A 10 11.64 -2.81 -22.66
C ARG A 10 12.62 -3.24 -21.59
N ASP A 11 13.79 -3.75 -21.97
CA ASP A 11 14.82 -4.18 -21.01
C ASP A 11 15.37 -3.01 -20.19
N MET A 12 15.57 -1.84 -20.80
CA MET A 12 15.94 -0.63 -20.09
C MET A 12 14.86 -0.14 -19.13
N ALA A 13 13.57 -0.24 -19.50
CA ALA A 13 12.47 0.21 -18.65
C ALA A 13 12.39 -0.55 -17.31
N PHE A 14 12.81 -1.82 -17.27
CA PHE A 14 12.90 -2.60 -16.02
C PHE A 14 14.01 -2.13 -15.08
N SER A 15 14.92 -1.28 -15.55
CA SER A 15 15.99 -0.70 -14.75
C SER A 15 15.54 0.54 -13.96
N PHE A 16 14.30 1.01 -14.13
CA PHE A 16 13.79 2.20 -13.45
C PHE A 16 12.58 1.89 -12.57
N CYS A 17 12.48 2.57 -11.43
CA CYS A 17 11.36 2.42 -10.54
C CYS A 17 10.10 3.02 -11.17
N PRO A 18 9.02 2.25 -11.33
CA PRO A 18 7.81 2.76 -11.98
C PRO A 18 7.08 3.81 -11.14
N GLN A 19 7.41 3.94 -9.84
CA GLN A 19 6.79 4.93 -8.95
C GLN A 19 7.48 6.30 -8.97
N CYS A 20 8.79 6.36 -9.18
CA CYS A 20 9.55 7.61 -9.05
C CYS A 20 10.61 7.84 -10.14
N GLY A 21 10.79 6.90 -11.06
CA GLY A 21 11.77 6.99 -12.15
C GLY A 21 13.23 6.75 -11.73
N THR A 22 13.53 6.57 -10.45
CA THR A 22 14.92 6.30 -9.99
C THR A 22 15.42 4.96 -10.52
N ALA A 23 16.68 4.93 -10.98
CA ALA A 23 17.34 3.70 -11.38
C ALA A 23 17.36 2.68 -10.22
N ILE A 24 17.09 1.41 -10.55
CA ILE A 24 17.08 0.30 -9.63
C ILE A 24 18.45 -0.37 -9.70
N VAL A 25 19.13 -0.40 -8.56
CA VAL A 25 20.36 -1.20 -8.42
C VAL A 25 19.97 -2.68 -8.47
N PRO A 26 20.51 -3.47 -9.43
CA PRO A 26 20.27 -4.91 -9.48
C PRO A 26 20.71 -5.58 -8.19
N ASN A 27 19.97 -6.61 -7.77
CA ASN A 27 20.40 -7.42 -6.63
C ASN A 27 21.65 -8.23 -7.01
N HIS A 28 22.59 -8.38 -6.08
CA HIS A 28 23.76 -9.24 -6.27
C HIS A 28 23.39 -10.70 -6.57
N LYS A 29 22.28 -11.20 -6.00
CA LYS A 29 21.69 -12.52 -6.29
C LYS A 29 20.15 -12.46 -6.25
N GLY A 30 19.50 -13.34 -7.01
CA GLY A 30 18.06 -13.55 -6.97
C GLY A 30 17.26 -12.65 -7.92
N ARG A 31 15.93 -12.67 -7.77
CA ARG A 31 15.01 -11.93 -8.65
C ARG A 31 15.27 -10.42 -8.56
N PRO A 32 15.38 -9.70 -9.70
CA PRO A 32 15.54 -8.25 -9.70
C PRO A 32 14.41 -7.53 -8.96
N ARG A 33 14.76 -6.42 -8.30
CA ARG A 33 13.76 -5.57 -7.64
C ARG A 33 12.96 -4.81 -8.70
N LYS A 34 11.66 -4.67 -8.47
CA LYS A 34 10.79 -3.81 -9.29
C LYS A 34 10.73 -2.36 -8.79
N PHE A 35 11.07 -2.11 -7.53
CA PHE A 35 10.99 -0.78 -6.92
C PHE A 35 12.30 -0.43 -6.23
N CYS A 36 12.69 0.84 -6.26
CA CYS A 36 13.90 1.32 -5.60
C CYS A 36 13.82 1.23 -4.07
N SER A 37 12.60 1.31 -3.49
CA SER A 37 12.39 1.25 -2.04
C SER A 37 11.05 0.60 -1.63
N PRO A 38 10.92 0.12 -0.37
CA PRO A 38 9.65 -0.34 0.20
C PRO A 38 8.55 0.73 0.17
N GLU A 39 8.90 2.01 0.37
CA GLU A 39 7.97 3.14 0.31
C GLU A 39 7.40 3.30 -1.10
N CYS A 40 8.26 3.23 -2.13
CA CYS A 40 7.82 3.30 -3.53
C CYS A 40 6.88 2.14 -3.89
N ARG A 41 7.18 0.93 -3.42
CA ARG A 41 6.28 -0.22 -3.59
C ARG A 41 4.91 0.03 -2.94
N SER A 42 4.91 0.57 -1.72
CA SER A 42 3.66 0.86 -0.99
C SER A 42 2.81 1.92 -1.70
N ARG A 43 3.43 3.03 -2.13
CA ARG A 43 2.78 4.09 -2.91
C ARG A 43 2.20 3.55 -4.22
N TRP A 44 2.96 2.73 -4.93
CA TRP A 44 2.49 2.08 -6.16
C TRP A 44 1.28 1.19 -5.88
N ASN A 45 1.33 0.33 -4.87
CA ASN A 45 0.20 -0.56 -4.54
C ASN A 45 -1.08 0.18 -4.14
N ASN A 46 -0.94 1.37 -3.55
CA ASN A 46 -2.07 2.22 -3.16
C ASN A 46 -2.69 2.98 -4.34
N THR A 47 -1.87 3.39 -5.31
CA THR A 47 -2.30 4.19 -6.48
C THR A 47 -2.65 3.34 -7.70
N HIS A 48 -2.07 2.14 -7.80
CA HIS A 48 -2.27 1.18 -8.88
C HIS A 48 -2.83 -0.15 -8.31
N PRO A 49 -4.03 -0.10 -7.69
CA PRO A 49 -4.67 -1.30 -7.17
C PRO A 49 -4.98 -2.27 -8.32
N LYS A 50 -4.55 -3.53 -8.24
CA LYS A 50 -4.97 -4.52 -9.26
C LYS A 50 -6.51 -4.63 -9.23
N PRO A 51 -7.21 -4.67 -10.37
CA PRO A 51 -8.67 -4.68 -10.44
C PRO A 51 -9.33 -5.78 -9.61
N GLU A 52 -8.71 -6.95 -9.52
CA GLU A 52 -9.16 -8.06 -8.66
C GLU A 52 -9.37 -7.64 -7.20
N ASN A 53 -8.56 -6.70 -6.71
CA ASN A 53 -8.64 -6.24 -5.33
C ASN A 53 -9.78 -5.24 -5.10
N TRP A 54 -10.47 -4.77 -6.13
CA TRP A 54 -11.65 -3.91 -5.95
C TRP A 54 -12.80 -4.70 -5.33
N LYS A 55 -12.87 -6.01 -5.61
CA LYS A 55 -13.86 -6.92 -4.99
C LYS A 55 -13.72 -7.02 -3.47
N THR A 56 -12.54 -6.69 -2.92
CA THR A 56 -12.28 -6.74 -1.47
C THR A 56 -12.34 -5.37 -0.81
N VAL A 57 -12.75 -4.33 -1.55
CA VAL A 57 -12.97 -3.00 -0.98
C VAL A 57 -14.28 -3.02 -0.19
N ARG A 58 -14.20 -2.59 1.07
CA ARG A 58 -15.33 -2.44 1.98
C ARG A 58 -15.38 -1.00 2.49
N SER A 59 -16.56 -0.52 2.83
CA SER A 59 -16.77 0.78 3.47
C SER A 59 -17.17 0.59 4.94
N LYS A 60 -16.66 1.47 5.81
CA LYS A 60 -17.04 1.53 7.23
C LYS A 60 -17.04 2.98 7.71
N ILE A 61 -17.78 3.25 8.77
CA ILE A 61 -17.73 4.51 9.50
C ILE A 61 -16.66 4.42 10.59
N CYS A 62 -15.76 5.40 10.66
CA CYS A 62 -14.74 5.43 11.70
C CYS A 62 -15.36 5.79 13.06
N PRO A 63 -15.20 4.97 14.13
CA PRO A 63 -15.83 5.24 15.42
C PRO A 63 -15.21 6.45 16.17
N VAL A 64 -14.09 6.99 15.68
CA VAL A 64 -13.37 8.10 16.34
C VAL A 64 -13.72 9.45 15.72
N CYS A 65 -13.97 9.50 14.41
CA CYS A 65 -14.24 10.77 13.72
C CYS A 65 -15.56 10.78 12.93
N GLY A 66 -16.32 9.69 12.93
CA GLY A 66 -17.59 9.58 12.20
C GLY A 66 -17.47 9.57 10.67
N ARG A 67 -16.27 9.72 10.11
CA ARG A 67 -16.07 9.75 8.66
C ARG A 67 -16.18 8.34 8.06
N GLU A 68 -16.93 8.22 6.97
CA GLU A 68 -16.93 7.03 6.13
C GLU A 68 -15.58 6.89 5.40
N PHE A 69 -15.03 5.67 5.40
CA PHE A 69 -13.81 5.35 4.70
C PHE A 69 -13.93 4.00 4.02
N SER A 70 -13.36 3.91 2.83
CA SER A 70 -13.16 2.64 2.14
C SER A 70 -11.78 2.07 2.48
N TYR A 71 -11.70 0.75 2.61
CA TYR A 71 -10.44 0.06 2.78
C TYR A 71 -10.48 -1.27 2.04
N ARG A 72 -9.31 -1.72 1.60
CA ARG A 72 -9.15 -3.06 1.04
C ARG A 72 -8.96 -4.05 2.17
N HIS A 73 -9.73 -5.12 2.16
CA HIS A 73 -9.49 -6.27 3.02
C HIS A 73 -8.21 -7.00 2.54
N GLN A 74 -7.07 -6.68 3.16
CA GLN A 74 -5.80 -7.37 2.92
C GLN A 74 -5.68 -8.52 3.93
N TYR A 75 -5.55 -9.76 3.45
CA TYR A 75 -5.21 -10.92 4.28
C TYR A 75 -6.12 -11.17 5.49
N GLY A 76 -7.43 -10.93 5.38
CA GLY A 76 -8.33 -11.18 6.52
C GLY A 76 -8.35 -10.07 7.58
N LEU A 77 -7.53 -9.02 7.47
CA LEU A 77 -7.52 -7.95 8.46
C LEU A 77 -8.62 -6.92 8.19
N GLU A 78 -9.63 -6.93 9.06
CA GLU A 78 -10.65 -5.90 9.11
C GLU A 78 -10.09 -4.60 9.70
N ARG A 79 -10.30 -3.45 9.01
CA ARG A 79 -9.91 -2.14 9.55
C ARG A 79 -11.05 -1.51 10.33
N LYS A 80 -10.78 -1.20 11.61
CA LYS A 80 -11.69 -0.44 12.49
C LYS A 80 -11.60 1.08 12.29
N TYR A 81 -10.43 1.60 11.91
CA TYR A 81 -10.15 3.04 11.91
C TYR A 81 -9.73 3.56 10.52
N CYS A 82 -10.15 4.78 10.16
CA CYS A 82 -9.84 5.39 8.87
C CYS A 82 -8.36 5.80 8.71
N SER A 83 -7.63 5.98 9.81
CA SER A 83 -6.24 6.43 9.81
C SER A 83 -5.47 5.94 11.03
N ARG A 84 -4.13 6.00 10.97
CA ARG A 84 -3.25 5.70 12.12
C ARG A 84 -3.54 6.63 13.30
N ALA A 85 -3.81 7.91 13.05
CA ALA A 85 -4.15 8.88 14.07
C ALA A 85 -5.46 8.52 14.79
N CYS A 86 -6.51 8.16 14.04
CA CYS A 86 -7.76 7.67 14.62
C CYS A 86 -7.53 6.37 15.40
N ALA A 87 -6.70 5.46 14.89
CA ALA A 87 -6.39 4.21 15.58
C ALA A 87 -5.67 4.43 16.92
N ASN A 88 -4.77 5.41 17.00
CA ASN A 88 -4.09 5.78 18.24
C ASN A 88 -5.07 6.40 19.24
N ARG A 89 -5.95 7.32 18.78
CA ARG A 89 -7.00 7.93 19.60
C ARG A 89 -8.00 6.92 20.14
N GLY A 90 -8.48 6.02 19.27
CA GLY A 90 -9.45 4.98 19.64
C GLY A 90 -8.91 4.03 20.70
N ARG A 91 -7.72 3.45 20.48
CA ARG A 91 -7.09 2.56 21.47
C ARG A 91 -6.75 3.24 22.79
N GLY A 92 -6.38 4.53 22.75
CA GLY A 92 -6.12 5.30 23.96
C GLY A 92 -7.39 5.56 24.78
N LYS A 93 -8.56 5.65 24.14
CA LYS A 93 -9.85 5.76 24.84
C LYS A 93 -10.27 4.41 25.43
N GLU A 94 -10.20 3.34 24.63
CA GLU A 94 -10.51 1.97 25.07
C GLU A 94 -9.71 1.55 26.32
N ALA A 95 -8.42 1.92 26.38
CA ALA A 95 -7.57 1.63 27.54
C ALA A 95 -7.93 2.46 28.79
N LYS A 96 -8.44 3.69 28.63
CA LYS A 96 -8.91 4.52 29.74
C LYS A 96 -10.25 4.03 30.26
N ASP A 97 -11.17 3.72 29.36
CA ASP A 97 -12.48 3.18 29.70
C ASP A 97 -12.33 1.85 30.46
N ALA A 98 -11.43 0.96 30.02
CA ALA A 98 -11.11 -0.29 30.72
C ALA A 98 -10.44 -0.10 32.10
N ALA A 99 -9.77 1.03 32.34
CA ALA A 99 -9.13 1.33 33.62
C ALA A 99 -10.08 1.97 34.64
N VAL A 100 -11.27 2.41 34.22
CA VAL A 100 -12.31 3.00 35.09
C VAL A 100 -13.28 1.95 35.62
N GLU A 101 -13.32 0.75 35.03
CA GLU A 101 -14.16 -0.38 35.48
C GLU A 101 -13.50 -1.27 36.57
N TYR A 102 -12.39 -0.84 37.18
CA TYR A 102 -11.71 -1.54 38.28
C TYR A 102 -11.50 -0.59 39.46
#